data_AF-A0A3B0TGL6-F1
#
_entry.id   AF-A0A3B0TGL6-F1
#
_cell.length_a   1.000
_cell.length_b   1.000
_cell.length_c   1.000
_cell.angle_alpha   90.00
_cell.angle_beta   90.00
_cell.angle_gamma   90.00
#
_symmetry.space_group_name_H-M   'P 1'
#
loop_
_entity.id
_entity.type
_entity.pdbx_description
1 polymer ?
#
loop_
_entity_poly.entity_id
_entity_poly.type
_entity_poly.pdbx_seq_one_letter_code
_entity_poly.pdbx_strand_id
1 'polypeptide(L)'
;MRGRPNFFASYEAEQGLLPTTTKKIFAVLLLIAAISLPFEVFPILDKFAEPAWLVLFNRSLIFLIAALGLNILTGLAGQVSLGHAFFMGLGAYTAVVLGGSAEGLWGLGLPIWIW
;
A
#
# COMPACT_ATOMS: atom_id res chain seq x y z
N MET A 1 -32.39 -7.45 23.04
CA MET A 1 -31.30 -8.04 22.22
C MET A 1 -30.35 -7.00 21.59
N ARG A 2 -30.42 -5.70 21.95
CA ARG A 2 -29.41 -4.70 21.58
C ARG A 2 -28.19 -4.85 22.50
N GLY A 3 -26.98 -5.04 21.94
CA GLY A 3 -25.74 -5.10 22.73
C GLY A 3 -24.79 -6.28 22.45
N ARG A 4 -25.15 -7.21 21.56
CA ARG A 4 -24.21 -8.27 21.12
C ARG A 4 -23.22 -7.71 20.09
N PRO A 5 -21.91 -7.95 20.24
CA PRO A 5 -20.92 -7.62 19.20
C PRO A 5 -21.33 -8.30 17.87
N ASN A 6 -21.34 -7.54 16.77
CA ASN A 6 -21.68 -8.00 15.41
C ASN A 6 -23.16 -8.36 15.13
N PHE A 7 -24.12 -7.90 15.94
CA PHE A 7 -25.53 -7.94 15.54
C PHE A 7 -25.92 -6.64 14.82
N PHE A 8 -26.05 -6.69 13.50
CA PHE A 8 -26.42 -5.55 12.67
C PHE A 8 -27.91 -5.64 12.27
N ALA A 9 -28.64 -4.54 12.46
CA ALA A 9 -30.06 -4.44 12.09
C ALA A 9 -30.29 -3.65 10.79
N SER A 10 -29.23 -3.07 10.21
CA SER A 10 -29.23 -2.35 8.95
C SER A 10 -27.90 -2.57 8.22
N TYR A 11 -27.94 -2.57 6.89
CA TYR A 11 -26.75 -2.71 6.04
C TYR A 11 -25.74 -1.58 6.26
N GLU A 12 -26.20 -0.35 6.50
CA GLU A 12 -25.35 0.80 6.80
C GLU A 12 -24.53 0.59 8.09
N ALA A 13 -25.10 -0.08 9.09
CA ALA A 13 -24.41 -0.38 10.34
C ALA A 13 -23.35 -1.49 10.15
N GLU A 14 -23.57 -2.39 9.19
CA GLU A 14 -22.62 -3.43 8.81
C GLU A 14 -21.48 -2.90 7.94
N GLN A 15 -21.78 -1.99 7.00
CA GLN A 15 -20.80 -1.36 6.10
C GLN A 15 -19.99 -0.23 6.76
N GLY A 16 -20.29 0.13 8.01
CA GLY A 16 -19.55 1.17 8.74
C GLY A 16 -18.06 0.86 8.86
N LEU A 17 -17.22 1.87 8.70
CA LEU A 17 -15.75 1.74 8.65
C LEU A 17 -15.15 1.17 9.95
N LEU A 18 -15.73 1.52 11.11
CA LEU A 18 -15.35 1.03 12.44
C LEU A 18 -16.61 0.68 13.24
N PRO A 19 -17.21 -0.51 13.03
CA PRO A 19 -18.54 -0.83 13.56
C PRO A 19 -18.53 -1.09 15.08
N THR A 20 -17.38 -1.41 15.67
CA THR A 20 -17.25 -1.73 17.10
C THR A 20 -16.41 -0.69 17.85
N THR A 21 -16.76 -0.44 19.12
CA THR A 21 -16.01 0.47 20.00
C THR A 21 -14.55 0.05 20.15
N THR A 22 -14.27 -1.26 20.20
CA THR A 22 -12.90 -1.80 20.24
C THR A 22 -12.10 -1.40 19.00
N LYS A 23 -12.68 -1.51 17.80
CA LYS A 23 -12.02 -1.09 16.55
C LYS A 23 -11.78 0.42 16.53
N LYS A 24 -12.72 1.22 17.03
CA LYS A 24 -12.57 2.69 17.15
C LYS A 24 -11.44 3.06 18.11
N ILE A 25 -11.41 2.48 19.30
CA ILE A 25 -10.35 2.72 20.29
C ILE A 25 -9.00 2.31 19.70
N PHE A 26 -8.90 1.14 19.09
CA PHE A 26 -7.66 0.67 18.47
C PHE A 26 -7.18 1.59 17.35
N ALA A 27 -8.09 2.06 16.48
CA ALA A 27 -7.75 2.99 15.41
C ALA A 27 -7.24 4.34 15.95
N VAL A 28 -7.87 4.86 17.01
CA VAL A 28 -7.43 6.10 17.68
C VAL A 28 -6.06 5.92 18.33
N LEU A 29 -5.83 4.80 19.02
CA LEU A 29 -4.53 4.49 19.62
C LEU A 29 -3.43 4.37 18.55
N LEU A 30 -3.73 3.73 17.43
CA LEU A 30 -2.79 3.59 16.32
C LEU A 30 -2.46 4.95 15.69
N LEU A 31 -3.45 5.83 15.52
CA LEU A 31 -3.24 7.20 15.06
C LEU A 31 -2.37 8.02 16.02
N ILE A 32 -2.65 7.94 17.32
CA ILE A 32 -1.85 8.62 18.35
C ILE A 32 -0.41 8.11 18.31
N ALA A 33 -0.22 6.79 18.25
CA ALA A 33 1.10 6.18 18.13
C ALA A 33 1.84 6.69 16.89
N ALA A 34 1.20 6.67 15.72
CA ALA A 34 1.79 7.13 14.47
C ALA A 34 2.19 8.62 14.50
N ILE A 35 1.36 9.50 15.08
CA ILE A 35 1.65 10.92 15.22
C ILE A 35 2.75 11.16 16.25
N SER A 36 2.81 10.36 17.31
CA SER A 36 3.79 10.52 18.39
C SER A 36 5.20 10.04 18.04
N LEU A 37 5.35 9.12 17.08
CA LEU A 37 6.64 8.59 16.62
C LEU A 37 7.71 9.67 16.31
N PRO A 38 7.44 10.71 15.50
CA PRO A 38 8.44 11.75 15.21
C PRO A 38 8.78 12.66 16.40
N PHE A 39 8.04 12.60 17.50
CA PHE A 39 8.23 13.46 18.67
C PHE A 39 8.84 12.72 19.87
N GLU A 40 9.18 11.43 19.73
CA GLU A 40 9.84 10.62 20.78
C GLU A 40 9.09 10.65 22.13
N VAL A 41 7.76 10.76 22.09
CA VAL A 41 6.92 10.95 23.30
C VAL A 41 6.84 9.67 24.15
N PHE A 42 6.99 8.50 23.51
CA PHE A 42 6.84 7.20 24.16
C PHE A 42 8.12 6.36 24.01
N PRO A 43 8.89 6.12 25.09
CA PRO A 43 10.19 5.43 25.02
C PRO A 43 10.15 4.02 24.42
N ILE A 44 9.00 3.35 24.48
CA ILE A 44 8.83 2.02 23.90
C ILE A 44 8.76 2.03 22.37
N LEU A 45 8.49 3.19 21.77
CA LEU A 45 8.33 3.37 20.33
C LEU A 45 9.60 3.90 19.63
N ASP A 46 10.59 4.38 20.38
CA ASP A 46 11.79 5.04 19.84
C ASP A 46 12.56 4.17 18.84
N LYS A 47 12.60 2.86 19.07
CA LYS A 47 13.23 1.90 18.13
C LYS A 47 12.60 1.91 16.74
N PHE A 48 11.31 2.25 16.64
CA PHE A 48 10.59 2.34 15.37
C PHE A 48 10.68 3.74 14.73
N ALA A 49 11.16 4.73 15.48
CA ALA A 49 11.44 6.07 14.99
C ALA A 49 12.83 6.17 14.31
N GLU A 50 13.64 5.11 14.35
CA GLU A 50 14.91 5.06 13.62
C GLU A 50 14.68 5.22 12.10
N PRO A 51 15.55 5.96 11.38
CA PRO A 51 15.37 6.25 9.95
C PRO A 51 15.14 5.03 9.07
N ALA A 52 15.81 3.91 9.36
CA ALA A 52 15.64 2.67 8.61
C ALA A 52 14.20 2.13 8.69
N TRP A 53 13.62 2.13 9.90
CA TRP A 53 12.24 1.69 10.12
C TRP A 53 11.25 2.67 9.51
N LEU A 54 11.48 3.98 9.65
CA LEU A 54 10.60 5.00 9.05
C LEU A 54 10.54 4.91 7.52
N VAL A 55 11.67 4.65 6.85
CA VAL A 55 11.69 4.45 5.39
C VAL A 55 10.88 3.20 4.99
N LEU A 56 11.03 2.10 5.73
CA LEU A 56 10.27 0.87 5.49
C LEU A 56 8.77 1.07 5.71
N PHE A 57 8.38 1.74 6.81
CA PHE A 57 6.97 2.05 7.08
C PHE A 57 6.38 2.94 6.00
N ASN A 58 7.08 4.02 5.63
CA ASN A 58 6.62 4.93 4.58
C ASN A 58 6.40 4.18 3.26
N ARG A 59 7.39 3.40 2.81
CA ARG A 59 7.27 2.61 1.58
C ARG A 59 6.16 1.56 1.66
N SER A 60 5.99 0.93 2.82
CA SER A 60 4.91 -0.04 3.05
C SER A 60 3.53 0.61 3.00
N LEU A 61 3.37 1.82 3.56
CA LEU A 61 2.12 2.59 3.51
C LEU A 61 1.78 3.00 2.08
N ILE A 62 2.76 3.43 1.30
CA ILE A 62 2.58 3.72 -0.14
C ILE A 62 2.08 2.48 -0.88
N PHE A 63 2.73 1.32 -0.66
CA PHE A 63 2.28 0.06 -1.28
C PHE A 63 0.92 -0.41 -0.77
N LEU A 64 0.59 -0.15 0.49
CA LEU A 64 -0.72 -0.46 1.06
C LEU A 64 -1.82 0.34 0.38
N ILE A 65 -1.61 1.64 0.13
CA ILE A 65 -2.56 2.46 -0.64
C ILE A 65 -2.73 1.90 -2.06
N ALA A 66 -1.63 1.54 -2.74
CA ALA A 66 -1.70 0.93 -4.06
C ALA A 66 -2.47 -0.40 -4.06
N ALA A 67 -2.22 -1.26 -3.06
CA ALA A 67 -2.90 -2.54 -2.90
C ALA A 67 -4.39 -2.38 -2.59
N LEU A 68 -4.78 -1.42 -1.76
CA LEU A 68 -6.17 -1.10 -1.49
C LEU A 68 -6.87 -0.57 -2.74
N GLY A 69 -6.23 0.32 -3.50
CA GLY A 69 -6.75 0.79 -4.79
C GLY A 69 -6.99 -0.36 -5.78
N LEU A 70 -6.04 -1.29 -5.86
CA LEU A 70 -6.20 -2.49 -6.68
C LEU A 70 -7.34 -3.38 -6.18
N ASN A 71 -7.49 -3.57 -4.86
CA ASN A 71 -8.56 -4.36 -4.27
C ASN A 71 -9.94 -3.74 -4.53
N ILE A 72 -10.06 -2.41 -4.51
CA ILE A 72 -11.30 -1.72 -4.86
C ILE A 72 -11.62 -1.97 -6.34
N LEU A 73 -10.63 -1.82 -7.23
CA LEU A 73 -10.83 -1.97 -8.67
C LEU A 73 -11.21 -3.41 -9.06
N THR A 74 -10.44 -4.39 -8.62
CA THR A 74 -10.61 -5.79 -9.03
C THR A 74 -11.60 -6.54 -8.16
N GLY A 75 -11.65 -6.22 -6.86
CA GLY A 75 -12.50 -6.90 -5.89
C GLY A 75 -13.91 -6.30 -5.81
N LEU A 76 -14.02 -4.98 -5.60
CA LEU A 76 -15.33 -4.33 -5.44
C LEU A 76 -15.99 -3.99 -6.78
N ALA A 77 -15.25 -3.39 -7.72
CA ALA A 77 -15.77 -3.02 -9.03
C ALA A 77 -15.72 -4.15 -10.06
N GLY A 78 -14.96 -5.22 -9.79
CA GLY A 78 -14.81 -6.36 -10.70
C GLY A 78 -14.05 -6.06 -11.98
N GLN A 79 -13.32 -4.94 -12.06
CA GLN A 79 -12.59 -4.52 -13.24
C GLN A 79 -11.18 -5.13 -13.27
N VAL A 80 -10.72 -5.54 -14.44
CA VAL A 80 -9.34 -6.02 -14.62
C VAL A 80 -8.38 -4.83 -14.63
N SER A 81 -7.32 -4.88 -13.82
CA SER A 81 -6.26 -3.87 -13.81
C SER A 81 -5.33 -4.01 -15.02
N LEU A 82 -5.73 -3.44 -16.16
CA LEU A 82 -4.91 -3.42 -17.38
C LEU A 82 -3.69 -2.51 -17.28
N GLY A 83 -3.78 -1.41 -16.53
CA GLY A 83 -2.71 -0.41 -16.44
C GLY A 83 -1.40 -0.97 -15.88
N HIS A 84 -1.46 -1.71 -14.77
CA HIS A 84 -0.26 -2.26 -14.12
C HIS A 84 0.50 -3.22 -15.04
N ALA A 85 -0.21 -4.18 -15.66
CA ALA A 85 0.38 -5.13 -16.59
C ALA A 85 0.89 -4.44 -17.87
N PHE A 86 0.15 -3.46 -18.38
CA PHE A 86 0.54 -2.69 -19.55
C PHE A 86 1.84 -1.91 -19.32
N PHE A 87 1.94 -1.15 -18.23
CA PHE A 87 3.14 -0.36 -17.93
C PHE A 87 4.35 -1.24 -17.56
N MET A 88 4.14 -2.35 -16.87
CA MET A 88 5.22 -3.33 -16.62
C MET A 88 5.73 -3.93 -17.94
N GLY A 89 4.83 -4.33 -18.84
CA GLY A 89 5.19 -4.83 -20.16
C GLY A 89 5.92 -3.78 -21.00
N LEU A 90 5.36 -2.57 -21.11
CA LEU A 90 5.97 -1.47 -21.86
C LEU A 90 7.38 -1.16 -21.34
N GLY A 91 7.54 -0.99 -20.03
CA GLY A 91 8.84 -0.72 -19.41
C GLY A 91 9.86 -1.84 -19.65
N ALA A 92 9.44 -3.11 -19.54
CA ALA A 92 10.31 -4.25 -19.81
C ALA A 92 10.78 -4.29 -21.28
N TYR A 93 9.87 -4.07 -22.24
CA TYR A 93 10.25 -3.99 -23.66
C TYR A 93 11.17 -2.80 -23.93
N THR A 94 10.87 -1.62 -23.38
CA THR A 94 11.75 -0.44 -23.52
C THR A 94 13.13 -0.71 -22.93
N ALA A 95 13.22 -1.34 -21.75
CA ALA A 95 14.48 -1.71 -21.11
C ALA A 95 15.31 -2.68 -21.97
N VAL A 96 14.67 -3.71 -22.54
CA VAL A 96 15.34 -4.67 -23.43
C VAL A 96 15.82 -4.00 -24.71
N VAL A 97 15.03 -3.10 -25.29
CA VAL A 97 15.41 -2.42 -26.54
C VAL A 97 16.54 -1.43 -26.31
N LEU A 98 16.52 -0.67 -25.22
CA LEU A 98 17.55 0.34 -24.96
C LEU A 98 18.83 -0.30 -24.40
N GLY A 99 18.71 -1.23 -23.46
CA GLY A 99 19.85 -1.81 -22.74
C GLY A 99 20.30 -3.20 -23.16
N GLY A 100 19.50 -3.93 -23.92
CA GLY A 100 19.82 -5.31 -24.32
C GLY A 100 21.04 -5.39 -25.22
N SER A 101 21.74 -6.53 -25.19
CA SER A 101 22.84 -6.85 -26.09
C SER A 101 22.33 -7.28 -27.47
N ALA A 102 23.01 -6.85 -28.53
CA ALA A 102 22.63 -7.10 -29.92
C ALA A 102 22.77 -8.58 -30.39
N GLU A 103 23.19 -9.49 -29.52
CA GLU A 103 23.47 -10.90 -29.87
C GLU A 103 22.22 -11.78 -30.05
N GLY A 104 21.00 -11.27 -29.79
CA GLY A 104 19.77 -12.06 -29.99
C GLY A 104 18.43 -11.32 -29.88
N LEU A 105 18.39 -10.09 -29.37
CA LEU A 105 17.21 -9.20 -29.38
C LEU A 105 17.61 -7.83 -29.94
N TRP A 106 16.62 -7.04 -30.40
CA TRP A 106 16.81 -5.65 -30.85
C TRP A 106 17.23 -4.73 -29.70
N GLY A 107 18.44 -4.93 -29.16
CA GLY A 107 19.01 -4.17 -28.06
C GLY A 107 20.10 -3.21 -28.56
N LEU A 108 19.97 -1.93 -28.19
CA LEU A 108 20.89 -0.86 -28.57
C LEU A 108 22.17 -0.82 -27.71
N GLY A 109 22.26 -1.66 -26.67
CA GLY A 109 23.42 -1.73 -25.77
C GLY A 109 23.73 -0.41 -25.05
N LEU A 110 22.73 0.45 -24.85
CA LEU A 110 22.94 1.75 -24.21
C LEU A 110 23.25 1.56 -22.72
N PRO A 111 24.12 2.39 -22.14
CA PRO A 111 24.39 2.38 -20.71
C PRO A 111 23.16 2.78 -19.88
N ILE A 112 23.04 2.23 -18.67
CA ILE A 112 21.91 2.40 -17.74
C ILE A 112 21.61 3.86 -17.36
N TRP A 113 22.53 4.79 -17.55
CA TRP A 113 22.27 6.21 -17.27
C TRP A 113 21.53 6.94 -18.41
N ILE A 114 21.32 6.26 -19.56
CA ILE A 114 20.61 6.82 -20.73
C ILE A 114 19.13 6.41 -20.72
N TRP A 115 18.74 5.37 -19.97
CA TRP A 115 17.40 4.78 -20.02
C TRP A 115 16.92 4.25 -18.67
#